data_AF-A0A7C2LZK1-F1
#
_entry.id   AF-A0A7C2LZK1-F1
#
_cell.length_a   1.000
_cell.length_b   1.000
_cell.length_c   1.000
_cell.angle_alpha   90.00
_cell.angle_beta   90.00
_cell.angle_gamma   90.00
#
_symmetry.space_group_name_H-M   'P 1'
#
loop_
_entity.id
_entity.type
_entity.pdbx_description
1 polymer ?
#
loop_
_entity_poly.entity_id
_entity_poly.type
_entity_poly.pdbx_seq_one_letter_code
_entity_poly.pdbx_strand_id
1 'polypeptide(L)'
;MKNFLFALSFLFSFTAVAQEELDLSYYLPQDVTYNEEIPKPQEVLGYIPGEWHASHDQILNYMRALADASPRISLENRGKTYEGRPLILLTITSEANHQNLEKIRRKHVALTVPGSEKLNTAEMPIVVNQGFSIHGNEASGANAGILAAYYLAAAQGPEIKKLLDNTVILFDPVFNPDGLQRFSYWANTNKSENINPDPQDREYSEVWPGGRTNHYWFDMNRDWLPVQLPESRARIETFHNWYPNILTDHHEMGKNSSFFFQPGIPSRTHPLTPDLNQELTKEIGTY
;
A
#
# COMPACT_ATOMS: atom_id res chain seq x y z
N MET A 1 21.49 33.40 47.20
CA MET A 1 21.93 32.71 45.96
C MET A 1 21.59 31.22 45.93
N LYS A 2 21.69 30.46 47.04
CA LYS A 2 21.28 29.03 47.07
C LYS A 2 19.79 28.77 46.85
N ASN A 3 18.91 29.69 47.26
CA ASN A 3 17.45 29.52 47.10
C ASN A 3 16.93 29.91 45.72
N PHE A 4 17.74 30.60 44.90
CA PHE A 4 17.35 30.99 43.54
C PHE A 4 17.63 29.86 42.53
N LEU A 5 18.62 29.01 42.81
CA LEU A 5 18.94 27.83 42.00
C LEU A 5 17.89 26.72 42.14
N PHE A 6 17.26 26.55 43.30
CA PHE A 6 16.18 25.58 43.48
C PHE A 6 14.87 25.97 42.75
N ALA A 7 14.60 27.26 42.61
CA ALA A 7 13.44 27.74 41.85
C ALA A 7 13.64 27.57 40.33
N LEU A 8 14.88 27.66 39.83
CA LEU A 8 15.19 27.44 38.42
C LEU A 8 15.06 25.96 38.01
N SER A 9 15.35 25.02 38.92
CA SER A 9 15.19 23.58 38.66
C SER A 9 13.72 23.15 38.59
N PHE A 10 12.82 23.82 39.32
CA PHE A 10 11.38 23.55 39.25
C PHE A 10 10.70 24.15 38.02
N LEU A 11 11.25 25.25 37.46
CA LEU A 11 10.74 25.90 36.25
C LEU A 11 11.09 25.15 34.95
N PHE A 12 12.01 24.18 34.98
CA PHE A 12 12.36 23.35 33.82
C PHE A 12 11.66 21.97 33.79
N SER A 13 10.77 21.68 34.75
CA SER A 13 10.11 20.37 34.86
C SER A 13 8.76 20.27 34.13
N PHE A 14 8.34 21.33 33.44
CA PHE A 14 7.06 21.37 32.72
C PHE A 14 7.30 21.63 31.23
N THR A 15 7.63 20.57 30.49
CA THR A 15 7.20 20.26 29.09
C THR A 15 8.12 19.16 28.54
N ALA A 16 7.97 17.95 29.07
CA ALA A 16 8.44 16.75 28.40
C ALA A 16 7.24 15.84 28.15
N VAL A 17 6.19 16.37 27.52
CA VAL A 17 5.20 15.54 26.82
C VAL A 17 5.76 15.38 25.41
N ALA A 18 6.66 14.42 25.24
CA ALA A 18 7.40 14.22 23.99
C ALA A 18 6.71 13.23 23.03
N GLN A 19 5.48 12.82 23.33
CA GLN A 19 4.67 11.98 22.45
C GLN A 19 3.35 12.72 22.21
N GLU A 20 3.22 13.34 21.04
CA GLU A 20 1.90 13.70 20.51
C GLU A 20 1.13 12.40 20.28
N GLU A 21 -0.13 12.35 20.73
CA GLU A 21 -1.05 11.30 20.27
C GLU A 21 -1.24 11.49 18.77
N LEU A 22 -0.72 10.54 17.98
CA LEU A 22 -0.90 10.54 16.54
C LEU A 22 -2.36 10.27 16.22
N ASP A 23 -2.95 11.11 15.39
CA ASP A 23 -4.26 10.90 14.81
C ASP A 23 -4.18 10.83 13.27
N LEU A 24 -5.31 10.64 12.61
CA LEU A 24 -5.34 10.58 11.15
C LEU A 24 -4.89 11.89 10.47
N SER A 25 -4.92 13.02 11.18
CA SER A 25 -4.52 14.31 10.61
C SER A 25 -3.04 14.41 10.32
N TYR A 26 -2.23 13.63 11.06
CA TYR A 26 -0.81 13.46 10.79
C TYR A 26 -0.55 12.81 9.42
N TYR A 27 -1.40 11.86 9.02
CA TYR A 27 -1.19 11.05 7.82
C TYR A 27 -1.95 11.55 6.58
N LEU A 28 -3.07 12.25 6.79
CA LEU A 28 -4.01 12.59 5.72
C LEU A 28 -4.02 14.09 5.41
N PRO A 29 -4.27 14.50 4.16
CA PRO A 29 -4.42 15.91 3.80
C PRO A 29 -5.51 16.61 4.63
N GLN A 30 -5.20 17.82 5.10
CA GLN A 30 -6.09 18.64 5.95
C GLN A 30 -6.94 19.65 5.16
N ASP A 31 -6.60 19.87 3.90
CA ASP A 31 -7.30 20.75 2.97
C ASP A 31 -8.45 20.05 2.22
N VAL A 32 -8.78 18.81 2.63
CA VAL A 32 -9.77 17.94 2.01
C VAL A 32 -10.79 17.50 3.08
N THR A 33 -12.05 17.36 2.66
CA THR A 33 -13.11 16.81 3.53
C THR A 33 -13.29 15.32 3.25
N TYR A 34 -13.75 14.57 4.25
CA TYR A 34 -13.93 13.12 4.16
C TYR A 34 -15.40 12.77 4.38
N ASN A 35 -15.92 11.81 3.60
CA ASN A 35 -17.27 11.27 3.80
C ASN A 35 -17.31 10.52 5.14
N GLU A 36 -18.13 11.01 6.07
CA GLU A 36 -18.30 10.45 7.42
C GLU A 36 -18.97 9.08 7.43
N GLU A 37 -19.64 8.68 6.34
CA GLU A 37 -20.23 7.33 6.20
C GLU A 37 -19.16 6.26 5.94
N ILE A 38 -17.96 6.65 5.51
CA ILE A 38 -16.85 5.72 5.30
C ILE A 38 -16.13 5.50 6.64
N PRO A 39 -16.07 4.26 7.15
CA PRO A 39 -15.48 3.99 8.44
C PRO A 39 -13.98 4.34 8.44
N LYS A 40 -13.55 5.05 9.48
CA LYS A 40 -12.14 5.37 9.70
C LYS A 40 -11.35 4.11 10.09
N PRO A 41 -10.04 4.06 9.84
CA PRO A 41 -9.21 2.92 10.24
C PRO A 41 -9.38 2.54 11.72
N GLN A 42 -9.31 3.51 12.65
CA GLN A 42 -9.39 3.23 14.08
C GLN A 42 -10.75 2.68 14.54
N GLU A 43 -11.83 2.93 13.80
CA GLU A 43 -13.17 2.42 14.13
C GLU A 43 -13.28 0.91 13.89
N VAL A 44 -12.45 0.37 12.99
CA VAL A 44 -12.42 -1.06 12.64
C VAL A 44 -11.22 -1.77 13.27
N LEU A 45 -10.05 -1.13 13.27
CA LEU A 45 -8.81 -1.69 13.83
C LEU A 45 -8.78 -1.62 15.36
N GLY A 46 -9.45 -0.62 15.95
CA GLY A 46 -9.40 -0.31 17.39
C GLY A 46 -8.20 0.55 17.80
N TYR A 47 -7.36 0.96 16.84
CA TYR A 47 -6.18 1.80 17.05
C TYR A 47 -5.85 2.61 15.78
N ILE A 48 -5.05 3.66 15.93
CA ILE A 48 -4.58 4.47 14.79
C ILE A 48 -3.46 3.71 14.06
N PRO A 49 -3.50 3.58 12.71
CA PRO A 49 -2.41 2.97 11.96
C PRO A 49 -1.04 3.53 12.36
N GLY A 50 -0.08 2.65 12.64
CA GLY A 50 1.21 3.01 13.19
C GLY A 50 1.38 2.68 14.68
N GLU A 51 0.28 2.54 15.44
CA GLU A 51 0.36 2.07 16.83
C GLU A 51 0.76 0.58 16.92
N TRP A 52 0.19 -0.24 16.03
CA TRP A 52 0.49 -1.67 15.88
C TRP A 52 0.71 -2.00 14.41
N HIS A 53 1.50 -3.03 14.13
CA HIS A 53 1.52 -3.60 12.79
C HIS A 53 0.21 -4.34 12.55
N ALA A 54 -0.60 -3.86 11.61
CA ALA A 54 -1.83 -4.53 11.24
C ALA A 54 -1.54 -5.94 10.71
N SER A 55 -2.18 -6.93 11.34
CA SER A 55 -2.20 -8.30 10.84
C SER A 55 -3.00 -8.39 9.53
N HIS A 56 -2.77 -9.45 8.75
CA HIS A 56 -3.47 -9.62 7.49
C HIS A 56 -4.99 -9.70 7.69
N ASP A 57 -5.47 -10.34 8.76
CA ASP A 57 -6.90 -10.42 9.05
C ASP A 57 -7.51 -9.04 9.37
N GLN A 58 -6.81 -8.19 10.11
CA GLN A 58 -7.22 -6.81 10.35
C GLN A 58 -7.28 -5.99 9.06
N ILE A 59 -6.26 -6.11 8.20
CA ILE A 59 -6.25 -5.44 6.88
C ILE A 59 -7.42 -5.94 6.02
N LEU A 60 -7.60 -7.26 5.92
CA LEU A 60 -8.70 -7.85 5.15
C LEU A 60 -10.06 -7.37 5.66
N ASN A 61 -10.26 -7.33 6.98
CA ASN A 61 -11.50 -6.87 7.58
C ASN A 61 -11.76 -5.39 7.25
N TYR A 62 -10.74 -4.55 7.33
CA TYR A 62 -10.89 -3.14 6.99
C TYR A 62 -11.14 -2.90 5.51
N MET A 63 -10.44 -3.61 4.62
CA MET A 63 -10.65 -3.51 3.18
C MET A 63 -12.06 -3.96 2.77
N ARG A 64 -12.65 -4.94 3.47
CA ARG A 64 -14.06 -5.31 3.31
C ARG A 64 -14.99 -4.21 3.79
N ALA A 65 -14.74 -3.63 4.96
CA ALA A 65 -15.54 -2.51 5.48
C ALA A 65 -15.55 -1.32 4.51
N LEU A 66 -14.41 -1.01 3.89
CA LEU A 66 -14.31 0.02 2.86
C LEU A 66 -15.10 -0.33 1.59
N ALA A 67 -15.02 -1.58 1.12
CA ALA A 67 -15.76 -2.04 -0.05
C ALA A 67 -17.28 -2.07 0.18
N ASP A 68 -17.71 -2.41 1.40
CA ASP A 68 -19.13 -2.41 1.77
C ASP A 68 -19.70 -0.99 1.92
N ALA A 69 -18.90 -0.04 2.38
CA ALA A 69 -19.33 1.34 2.64
C ALA A 69 -19.15 2.29 1.44
N SER A 70 -18.18 2.05 0.54
CA SER A 70 -17.84 2.99 -0.54
C SER A 70 -18.30 2.50 -1.91
N PRO A 71 -19.14 3.26 -2.65
CA PRO A 71 -19.51 2.91 -4.03
C PRO A 71 -18.33 3.05 -5.02
N ARG A 72 -17.18 3.55 -4.56
CA ARG A 72 -15.94 3.68 -5.34
C ARG A 72 -15.11 2.41 -5.33
N ILE A 73 -15.41 1.46 -4.46
CA ILE A 73 -14.58 0.26 -4.24
C ILE A 73 -15.40 -0.99 -4.54
N SER A 74 -14.84 -1.86 -5.37
CA SER A 74 -15.23 -3.27 -5.41
C SER A 74 -14.07 -4.13 -4.93
N LEU A 75 -14.37 -5.29 -4.34
CA LEU A 75 -13.38 -6.22 -3.82
C LEU A 75 -13.59 -7.58 -4.48
N GLU A 76 -12.53 -8.13 -5.07
CA GLU A 76 -12.49 -9.51 -5.51
C GLU A 76 -11.50 -10.34 -4.68
N ASN A 77 -11.76 -11.64 -4.58
CA ASN A 77 -10.80 -12.59 -4.03
C ASN A 77 -10.29 -13.48 -5.18
N ARG A 78 -9.00 -13.40 -5.48
CA ARG A 78 -8.35 -14.08 -6.61
C ARG A 78 -7.77 -15.44 -6.25
N GLY A 79 -7.89 -15.88 -5.00
CA GLY A 79 -7.36 -17.17 -4.58
C GLY A 79 -7.01 -17.19 -3.11
N LYS A 80 -6.11 -18.11 -2.74
CA LYS A 80 -5.63 -18.23 -1.37
C LYS A 80 -4.14 -18.56 -1.38
N THR A 81 -3.45 -18.11 -0.33
CA THR A 81 -2.10 -18.56 -0.02
C THR A 81 -2.09 -20.03 0.42
N TYR A 82 -0.90 -20.58 0.68
CA TYR A 82 -0.76 -21.94 1.21
C TYR A 82 -1.35 -22.11 2.61
N GLU A 83 -1.39 -21.05 3.42
CA GLU A 83 -2.04 -21.05 4.73
C GLU A 83 -3.54 -20.68 4.66
N GLY A 84 -4.09 -20.55 3.45
CA GLY A 84 -5.52 -20.31 3.22
C GLY A 84 -5.96 -18.85 3.35
N ARG A 85 -5.03 -17.89 3.43
CA ARG A 85 -5.35 -16.45 3.49
C ARG A 85 -5.83 -15.96 2.11
N PRO A 86 -6.95 -15.22 2.03
CA PRO A 86 -7.45 -14.67 0.78
C PRO A 86 -6.43 -13.76 0.09
N LEU A 87 -6.39 -13.81 -1.25
CA LEU A 87 -5.61 -12.90 -2.08
C LEU A 87 -6.56 -11.88 -2.71
N ILE A 88 -6.83 -10.81 -1.97
CA ILE A 88 -7.81 -9.81 -2.38
C ILE A 88 -7.24 -8.81 -3.39
N LEU A 89 -8.12 -8.18 -4.15
CA LEU A 89 -7.81 -7.01 -4.98
C LEU A 89 -8.99 -6.06 -4.89
N LEU A 90 -8.70 -4.79 -4.63
CA LEU A 90 -9.69 -3.73 -4.68
C LEU A 90 -9.61 -3.08 -6.06
N THR A 91 -10.75 -2.82 -6.68
CA THR A 91 -10.84 -1.91 -7.82
C THR A 91 -11.42 -0.59 -7.33
N ILE A 92 -10.60 0.46 -7.33
CA ILE A 92 -10.94 1.78 -6.82
C ILE A 92 -11.02 2.77 -7.99
N THR A 93 -12.20 3.31 -8.25
CA THR A 93 -12.47 4.26 -9.34
C THR A 93 -13.77 5.02 -9.06
N SER A 94 -14.18 5.94 -9.94
CA SER A 94 -15.47 6.62 -9.78
C SER A 94 -16.64 5.65 -9.98
N GLU A 95 -17.79 5.97 -9.37
CA GLU A 95 -19.01 5.15 -9.50
C GLU A 95 -19.44 5.00 -10.97
N ALA A 96 -19.28 6.06 -11.78
CA ALA A 96 -19.56 6.03 -13.21
C ALA A 96 -18.64 5.06 -13.98
N ASN A 97 -17.37 4.98 -13.57
CA ASN A 97 -16.43 4.01 -14.14
C ASN A 97 -16.80 2.58 -13.72
N HIS A 98 -17.20 2.34 -12.47
CA HIS A 98 -17.68 1.03 -12.02
C HIS A 98 -18.86 0.52 -12.85
N GLN A 99 -19.82 1.38 -13.18
CA GLN A 99 -20.95 1.03 -14.05
C GLN A 99 -20.53 0.60 -15.47
N ASN A 100 -19.32 0.97 -15.90
CA ASN A 100 -18.78 0.70 -17.23
C ASN A 100 -17.47 -0.11 -17.23
N LEU A 101 -17.13 -0.74 -16.09
CA LEU A 101 -15.78 -1.22 -15.81
C LEU A 101 -15.26 -2.21 -16.86
N GLU A 102 -16.09 -3.19 -17.24
CA GLU A 102 -15.72 -4.19 -18.24
C GLU A 102 -15.52 -3.58 -19.64
N LYS A 103 -16.28 -2.53 -19.98
CA LYS A 103 -16.10 -1.79 -21.25
C LYS A 103 -14.80 -1.00 -21.23
N ILE A 104 -14.47 -0.36 -20.11
CA ILE A 104 -13.19 0.34 -19.89
C ILE A 104 -12.04 -0.65 -20.05
N ARG A 105 -12.09 -1.78 -19.32
CA ARG A 105 -11.07 -2.84 -19.37
C ARG A 105 -10.85 -3.35 -20.79
N ARG A 106 -11.91 -3.71 -21.53
CA ARG A 106 -11.79 -4.22 -22.90
C ARG A 106 -11.18 -3.20 -23.86
N LYS A 107 -11.58 -1.94 -23.77
CA LYS A 107 -11.00 -0.85 -24.59
C LYS A 107 -9.52 -0.67 -24.30
N HIS A 108 -9.15 -0.69 -23.03
CA HIS A 108 -7.77 -0.55 -22.59
C HIS A 108 -6.90 -1.73 -23.04
N VAL A 109 -7.35 -2.98 -22.83
CA VAL A 109 -6.62 -4.18 -23.28
C VAL A 109 -6.47 -4.20 -24.81
N ALA A 110 -7.43 -3.66 -25.57
CA ALA A 110 -7.32 -3.52 -27.02
C ALA A 110 -6.17 -2.59 -27.47
N LEU A 111 -5.55 -1.83 -26.57
CA LEU A 111 -4.34 -1.06 -26.87
C LEU A 111 -3.10 -1.94 -27.07
N THR A 112 -3.13 -3.18 -26.57
CA THR A 112 -1.99 -4.11 -26.63
C THR A 112 -1.89 -4.91 -27.93
N VAL A 113 -2.90 -4.82 -28.81
CA VAL A 113 -2.92 -5.52 -30.10
C VAL A 113 -2.44 -4.62 -31.25
N PRO A 114 -1.80 -5.19 -32.30
CA PRO A 114 -1.39 -4.42 -33.47
C PRO A 114 -2.56 -3.68 -34.13
N GLY A 115 -2.34 -2.43 -34.53
CA GLY A 115 -3.37 -1.58 -35.14
C GLY A 115 -4.12 -0.67 -34.15
N SER A 116 -3.75 -0.70 -32.87
CA SER A 116 -4.38 0.06 -31.81
C SER A 116 -4.10 1.57 -31.86
N GLU A 117 -3.13 2.02 -32.65
CA GLU A 117 -2.75 3.43 -32.83
C GLU A 117 -3.90 4.32 -33.36
N LYS A 118 -4.98 3.72 -33.85
CA LYS A 118 -6.19 4.40 -34.33
C LYS A 118 -7.22 4.62 -33.22
N LEU A 119 -7.05 3.99 -32.06
CA LEU A 119 -7.96 4.13 -30.93
C LEU A 119 -7.74 5.48 -30.25
N ASN A 120 -8.83 6.20 -29.97
CA ASN A 120 -8.77 7.45 -29.24
C ASN A 120 -8.57 7.18 -27.74
N THR A 121 -7.39 7.49 -27.22
CA THR A 121 -7.03 7.33 -25.81
C THR A 121 -7.39 8.53 -24.94
N ALA A 122 -7.80 9.67 -25.51
CA ALA A 122 -8.00 10.92 -24.79
C ALA A 122 -9.10 10.87 -23.70
N GLU A 123 -10.05 9.94 -23.83
CA GLU A 123 -11.16 9.73 -22.89
C GLU A 123 -11.04 8.40 -22.13
N MET A 124 -9.93 7.67 -22.28
CA MET A 124 -9.73 6.40 -21.60
C MET A 124 -9.09 6.65 -20.23
N PRO A 125 -9.70 6.14 -19.14
CA PRO A 125 -9.04 6.13 -17.84
C PRO A 125 -7.72 5.36 -17.91
N ILE A 126 -6.69 5.85 -17.22
CA ILE A 126 -5.46 5.07 -17.04
C ILE A 126 -5.71 3.94 -16.05
N VAL A 127 -5.04 2.81 -16.24
CA VAL A 127 -5.08 1.68 -15.32
C VAL A 127 -3.79 1.67 -14.51
N VAL A 128 -3.90 1.77 -13.19
CA VAL A 128 -2.78 1.77 -12.25
C VAL A 128 -2.89 0.56 -11.35
N ASN A 129 -1.86 -0.27 -11.28
CA ASN A 129 -1.77 -1.37 -10.33
C ASN A 129 -0.84 -0.96 -9.19
N GLN A 130 -1.36 -0.95 -7.97
CA GLN A 130 -0.60 -0.70 -6.75
C GLN A 130 -0.58 -1.95 -5.89
N GLY A 131 0.60 -2.52 -5.71
CA GLY A 131 0.80 -3.68 -4.86
C GLY A 131 1.74 -3.41 -3.70
N PHE A 132 1.38 -3.90 -2.52
CA PHE A 132 2.10 -3.62 -1.28
C PHE A 132 2.65 -4.89 -0.64
N SER A 133 3.83 -4.78 -0.03
CA SER A 133 4.41 -5.81 0.86
C SER A 133 4.49 -7.21 0.23
N ILE A 134 5.16 -7.32 -0.93
CA ILE A 134 5.54 -8.62 -1.52
C ILE A 134 6.49 -9.41 -0.62
N HIS A 135 7.29 -8.69 0.17
CA HIS A 135 7.97 -9.23 1.33
C HIS A 135 7.15 -8.86 2.57
N GLY A 136 6.72 -9.87 3.32
CA GLY A 136 5.78 -9.65 4.41
C GLY A 136 6.36 -8.87 5.60
N ASN A 137 7.69 -8.86 5.76
CA ASN A 137 8.36 -8.05 6.78
C ASN A 137 8.75 -6.64 6.30
N GLU A 138 8.27 -6.22 5.12
CA GLU A 138 8.31 -4.84 4.63
C GLU A 138 6.91 -4.23 4.81
N ALA A 139 6.50 -4.09 6.09
CA ALA A 139 5.11 -3.88 6.50
C ALA A 139 4.57 -2.44 6.33
N SER A 140 5.42 -1.46 6.09
CA SER A 140 5.07 -0.05 5.87
C SER A 140 4.14 0.10 4.68
N GLY A 141 4.35 -0.67 3.61
CA GLY A 141 3.46 -0.70 2.45
C GLY A 141 2.04 -1.10 2.84
N ALA A 142 1.88 -2.26 3.49
CA ALA A 142 0.59 -2.75 3.95
C ALA A 142 -0.11 -1.79 4.94
N ASN A 143 0.62 -1.20 5.89
CA ASN A 143 0.06 -0.26 6.87
C ASN A 143 -0.30 1.10 6.24
N ALA A 144 0.54 1.64 5.35
CA ALA A 144 0.21 2.84 4.59
C ALA A 144 -0.95 2.60 3.61
N GLY A 145 -1.08 1.37 3.10
CA GLY A 145 -2.17 0.97 2.22
C GLY A 145 -3.55 1.11 2.86
N ILE A 146 -3.67 0.92 4.18
CA ILE A 146 -4.90 1.19 4.96
C ILE A 146 -5.31 2.66 4.81
N LEU A 147 -4.35 3.57 5.01
CA LEU A 147 -4.58 5.02 4.94
C LEU A 147 -4.87 5.47 3.50
N ALA A 148 -4.12 4.94 2.53
CA ALA A 148 -4.33 5.24 1.11
C ALA A 148 -5.71 4.78 0.61
N ALA A 149 -6.12 3.55 0.95
CA ALA A 149 -7.45 3.05 0.59
C ALA A 149 -8.57 3.88 1.23
N TYR A 150 -8.41 4.28 2.50
CA TYR A 150 -9.36 5.19 3.16
C TYR A 150 -9.45 6.53 2.45
N TYR A 151 -8.32 7.16 2.13
CA TYR A 151 -8.28 8.43 1.41
C TYR A 151 -9.04 8.33 0.07
N LEU A 152 -8.77 7.29 -0.73
CA LEU A 152 -9.44 7.10 -2.02
C LEU A 152 -10.96 6.84 -1.88
N ALA A 153 -11.38 6.13 -0.84
CA ALA A 153 -12.79 5.89 -0.54
C ALA A 153 -13.52 7.15 -0.04
N ALA A 154 -12.92 7.87 0.90
CA ALA A 154 -13.60 8.86 1.73
C ALA A 154 -13.41 10.30 1.25
N ALA A 155 -12.25 10.66 0.69
CA ALA A 155 -11.94 12.04 0.34
C ALA A 155 -12.97 12.63 -0.65
N GLN A 156 -13.29 13.91 -0.45
CA GLN A 156 -14.25 14.66 -1.24
C GLN A 156 -13.61 15.90 -1.84
N GLY A 157 -14.05 16.29 -3.04
CA GLY A 157 -13.57 17.49 -3.72
C GLY A 157 -13.28 17.26 -5.20
N PRO A 158 -13.02 18.35 -5.95
CA PRO A 158 -12.80 18.28 -7.38
C PRO A 158 -11.58 17.45 -7.77
N GLU A 159 -10.49 17.51 -7.00
CA GLU A 159 -9.24 16.80 -7.33
C GLU A 159 -9.38 15.28 -7.23
N ILE A 160 -9.89 14.76 -6.09
CA ILE A 160 -10.11 13.32 -5.93
C ILE A 160 -11.16 12.79 -6.92
N LYS A 161 -12.21 13.58 -7.20
CA LYS A 161 -13.21 13.23 -8.21
C LYS A 161 -12.55 13.10 -9.59
N LYS A 162 -11.77 14.10 -9.99
CA LYS A 162 -11.05 14.10 -11.27
C LYS A 162 -10.08 12.93 -11.36
N LEU A 163 -9.34 12.64 -10.29
CA LEU A 163 -8.42 11.51 -10.22
C LEU A 163 -9.16 10.19 -10.48
N LEU A 164 -10.26 9.93 -9.76
CA LEU A 164 -11.01 8.67 -9.86
C LEU A 164 -11.84 8.56 -11.14
N ASP A 165 -12.27 9.68 -11.74
CA ASP A 165 -12.92 9.68 -13.05
C ASP A 165 -11.94 9.28 -14.18
N ASN A 166 -10.66 9.62 -14.04
CA ASN A 166 -9.63 9.36 -15.06
C ASN A 166 -8.73 8.16 -14.72
N THR A 167 -9.00 7.43 -13.65
CA THR A 167 -8.13 6.34 -13.18
C THR A 167 -8.94 5.14 -12.71
N VAL A 168 -8.53 3.93 -13.13
CA VAL A 168 -8.91 2.67 -12.50
C VAL A 168 -7.71 2.16 -11.71
N ILE A 169 -7.83 2.14 -10.38
CA ILE A 169 -6.76 1.68 -9.48
C ILE A 169 -7.05 0.23 -9.09
N LEU A 170 -6.15 -0.68 -9.44
CA LEU A 170 -6.10 -2.05 -8.99
C LEU A 170 -5.20 -2.09 -7.76
N PHE A 171 -5.78 -2.25 -6.58
CA PHE A 171 -5.11 -2.06 -5.29
C PHE A 171 -5.01 -3.39 -4.54
N ASP A 172 -3.80 -3.93 -4.44
CA ASP A 172 -3.49 -5.16 -3.73
C ASP A 172 -2.79 -4.84 -2.40
N PRO A 173 -3.52 -4.83 -1.27
CA PRO A 173 -3.01 -4.32 -0.01
C PRO A 173 -1.90 -5.18 0.60
N VAL A 174 -1.80 -6.46 0.22
CA VAL A 174 -0.81 -7.40 0.76
C VAL A 174 -0.52 -8.50 -0.25
N PHE A 175 0.59 -8.38 -0.98
CA PHE A 175 1.03 -9.43 -1.90
C PHE A 175 1.41 -10.73 -1.19
N ASN A 176 2.01 -10.67 0.01
CA ASN A 176 2.40 -11.84 0.80
C ASN A 176 1.68 -11.91 2.17
N PRO A 177 0.41 -12.35 2.20
CA PRO A 177 -0.37 -12.45 3.44
C PRO A 177 0.29 -13.32 4.53
N ASP A 178 0.91 -14.43 4.14
CA ASP A 178 1.50 -15.39 5.08
C ASP A 178 2.74 -14.81 5.75
N GLY A 179 3.61 -14.17 4.97
CA GLY A 179 4.77 -13.45 5.48
C GLY A 179 4.38 -12.27 6.36
N LEU A 180 3.39 -11.48 5.95
CA LEU A 180 2.92 -10.30 6.72
C LEU A 180 2.33 -10.72 8.06
N GLN A 181 1.52 -11.79 8.10
CA GLN A 181 0.98 -12.29 9.35
C GLN A 181 2.09 -12.74 10.30
N ARG A 182 3.11 -13.44 9.79
CA ARG A 182 4.25 -13.89 10.58
C ARG A 182 5.01 -12.71 11.18
N PHE A 183 5.27 -11.69 10.38
CA PHE A 183 5.97 -10.48 10.81
C PHE A 183 5.16 -9.69 11.84
N SER A 184 3.89 -9.37 11.54
CA SER A 184 3.03 -8.60 12.45
C SER A 184 2.88 -9.29 13.80
N TYR A 185 2.72 -10.62 13.82
CA TYR A 185 2.71 -11.39 15.07
C TYR A 185 4.03 -11.23 15.85
N TRP A 186 5.18 -11.40 15.19
CA TRP A 186 6.48 -11.23 15.86
C TRP A 186 6.64 -9.82 16.43
N ALA A 187 6.48 -8.80 15.58
CA ALA A 187 6.70 -7.42 15.97
C ALA A 187 5.77 -7.03 17.13
N ASN A 188 4.47 -7.35 17.02
CA ASN A 188 3.50 -6.98 18.05
C ASN A 188 3.72 -7.74 19.38
N THR A 189 4.13 -9.00 19.35
CA THR A 189 4.41 -9.76 20.60
C THR A 189 5.70 -9.32 21.31
N ASN A 190 6.60 -8.67 20.59
CA ASN A 190 7.85 -8.13 21.14
C ASN A 190 7.83 -6.60 21.28
N LYS A 191 6.71 -5.94 20.93
CA LYS A 191 6.56 -4.49 21.02
C LYS A 191 6.69 -4.04 22.47
N SER A 192 7.52 -3.04 22.71
CA SER A 192 7.65 -2.43 24.03
C SER A 192 6.48 -1.46 24.31
N GLU A 193 6.07 -1.39 25.57
CA GLU A 193 5.13 -0.35 26.05
C GLU A 193 5.75 1.04 25.93
N ASN A 194 7.04 1.15 26.29
CA ASN A 194 7.84 2.36 26.13
C ASN A 194 8.72 2.23 24.89
N ILE A 195 8.61 3.16 23.94
CA ILE A 195 9.43 3.15 22.72
C ILE A 195 10.91 3.10 23.09
N ASN A 196 11.60 2.05 22.63
CA ASN A 196 13.04 1.90 22.80
C ASN A 196 13.73 2.26 21.49
N PRO A 197 14.53 3.34 21.42
CA PRO A 197 15.22 3.70 20.19
C PRO A 197 16.45 2.81 19.89
N ASP A 198 16.86 1.92 20.81
CA ASP A 198 17.99 1.03 20.60
C ASP A 198 17.68 0.04 19.46
N PRO A 199 18.42 0.07 18.34
CA PRO A 199 18.19 -0.85 17.23
C PRO A 199 18.44 -2.32 17.58
N GLN A 200 19.07 -2.62 18.72
CA GLN A 200 19.25 -3.98 19.23
C GLN A 200 18.08 -4.48 20.08
N ASP A 201 17.02 -3.69 20.25
CA ASP A 201 15.80 -4.15 20.90
C ASP A 201 15.22 -5.38 20.18
N ARG A 202 14.59 -6.25 20.95
CA ARG A 202 14.01 -7.50 20.45
C ARG A 202 12.91 -7.27 19.42
N GLU A 203 12.18 -6.16 19.53
CA GLU A 203 11.18 -5.73 18.56
C GLU A 203 11.76 -5.64 17.13
N TYR A 204 13.03 -5.20 17.01
CA TYR A 204 13.67 -4.91 15.72
C TYR A 204 14.51 -6.05 15.14
N SER A 205 14.52 -7.22 15.80
CA SER A 205 15.30 -8.38 15.38
C SER A 205 14.41 -9.60 15.19
N GLU A 206 13.78 -9.69 14.02
CA GLU A 206 12.90 -10.80 13.64
C GLU A 206 13.64 -12.16 13.69
N VAL A 207 12.98 -13.16 14.27
CA VAL A 207 13.48 -14.54 14.32
C VAL A 207 13.39 -15.23 12.96
N TRP A 208 14.26 -16.21 12.70
CA TRP A 208 14.18 -17.06 11.52
C TRP A 208 13.15 -18.21 11.70
N PRO A 209 12.31 -18.53 10.70
CA PRO A 209 12.16 -17.83 9.43
C PRO A 209 11.36 -16.53 9.60
N GLY A 210 11.89 -15.43 9.06
CA GLY A 210 11.21 -14.13 9.09
C GLY A 210 10.08 -14.02 8.07
N GLY A 211 9.38 -12.89 8.07
CA GLY A 211 8.21 -12.62 7.23
C GLY A 211 8.52 -12.28 5.76
N ARG A 212 9.79 -12.16 5.37
CA ARG A 212 10.19 -11.81 4.00
C ARG A 212 9.55 -12.71 2.94
N THR A 213 9.56 -13.99 3.18
CA THR A 213 9.19 -15.02 2.20
C THR A 213 7.78 -15.55 2.48
N ASN A 214 7.20 -16.27 1.51
CA ASN A 214 5.88 -16.88 1.70
C ASN A 214 5.93 -18.08 2.67
N HIS A 215 4.86 -18.89 2.70
CA HIS A 215 4.80 -20.09 3.54
C HIS A 215 5.99 -21.05 3.37
N TYR A 216 6.36 -21.37 2.12
CA TYR A 216 7.46 -22.29 1.81
C TYR A 216 8.82 -21.60 1.67
N TRP A 217 8.92 -20.38 2.19
CA TRP A 217 10.13 -19.58 2.22
C TRP A 217 10.72 -19.21 0.85
N PHE A 218 9.88 -19.13 -0.18
CA PHE A 218 10.27 -18.56 -1.47
C PHE A 218 10.17 -17.04 -1.45
N ASP A 219 11.17 -16.37 -2.02
CA ASP A 219 11.13 -14.94 -2.30
C ASP A 219 10.21 -14.70 -3.50
N MET A 220 9.04 -14.11 -3.23
CA MET A 220 8.01 -13.89 -4.24
C MET A 220 8.41 -12.85 -5.30
N ASN A 221 9.41 -12.01 -5.01
CA ASN A 221 9.99 -11.08 -5.98
C ASN A 221 11.09 -11.74 -6.84
N ARG A 222 11.21 -13.07 -6.77
CA ARG A 222 11.96 -13.91 -7.74
C ARG A 222 11.04 -14.83 -8.55
N ASP A 223 9.74 -14.80 -8.29
CA ASP A 223 8.75 -15.68 -8.93
C ASP A 223 7.91 -14.99 -10.03
N TRP A 224 8.37 -13.84 -10.56
CA TRP A 224 7.68 -13.14 -11.66
C TRP A 224 7.75 -13.86 -13.01
N LEU A 225 8.79 -14.67 -13.24
CA LEU A 225 8.97 -15.45 -14.47
C LEU A 225 8.52 -16.91 -14.34
N PRO A 226 8.87 -17.64 -13.26
CA PRO A 226 8.42 -19.02 -13.09
C PRO A 226 6.93 -19.14 -12.72
N VAL A 227 6.36 -18.14 -12.04
CA VAL A 227 4.94 -18.03 -11.66
C VAL A 227 4.43 -19.32 -10.99
N GLN A 228 5.24 -19.88 -10.09
CA GLN A 228 4.93 -21.16 -9.46
C GLN A 228 4.02 -21.01 -8.25
N LEU A 229 4.15 -19.90 -7.53
CA LEU A 229 3.46 -19.66 -6.27
C LEU A 229 2.01 -19.18 -6.51
N PRO A 230 1.03 -19.55 -5.65
CA PRO A 230 -0.37 -19.14 -5.82
C PRO A 230 -0.51 -17.61 -5.83
N GLU A 231 0.27 -16.91 -5.01
CA GLU A 231 0.25 -15.45 -4.95
C GLU A 231 0.75 -14.83 -6.26
N SER A 232 1.84 -15.37 -6.84
CA SER A 232 2.37 -14.93 -8.14
C SER A 232 1.39 -15.20 -9.29
N ARG A 233 0.71 -16.36 -9.27
CA ARG A 233 -0.31 -16.70 -10.28
C ARG A 233 -1.45 -15.68 -10.27
N ALA A 234 -1.98 -15.37 -9.09
CA ALA A 234 -3.03 -14.36 -8.94
C ALA A 234 -2.56 -12.98 -9.45
N ARG A 235 -1.33 -12.57 -9.12
CA ARG A 235 -0.75 -11.29 -9.57
C ARG A 235 -0.58 -11.23 -11.09
N ILE A 236 -0.06 -12.28 -11.71
CA ILE A 236 0.16 -12.35 -13.17
C ILE A 236 -1.17 -12.43 -13.93
N GLU A 237 -2.16 -13.15 -13.39
CA GLU A 237 -3.52 -13.15 -13.95
C GLU A 237 -4.14 -11.75 -13.92
N THR A 238 -4.06 -11.04 -12.78
CA THR A 238 -4.47 -9.62 -12.71
C THR A 238 -3.74 -8.77 -13.75
N PHE A 239 -2.42 -8.94 -13.89
CA PHE A 239 -1.64 -8.21 -14.88
C PHE A 239 -2.14 -8.46 -16.30
N HIS A 240 -2.39 -9.70 -16.71
CA HIS A 240 -2.87 -10.00 -18.07
C HIS A 240 -4.33 -9.64 -18.31
N ASN A 241 -5.15 -9.60 -17.25
CA ASN A 241 -6.54 -9.15 -17.36
C ASN A 241 -6.66 -7.63 -17.62
N TRP A 242 -5.62 -6.87 -17.27
CA TRP A 242 -5.67 -5.41 -17.24
C TRP A 242 -4.54 -4.68 -17.98
N TYR A 243 -3.36 -5.27 -18.16
CA TYR A 243 -2.17 -4.63 -18.74
C TYR A 243 -1.97 -3.19 -18.25
N PRO A 244 -1.77 -2.97 -16.95
CA PRO A 244 -1.78 -1.63 -16.36
C PRO A 244 -0.74 -0.71 -17.01
N ASN A 245 -1.09 0.58 -17.15
CA ASN A 245 -0.17 1.61 -17.62
C ASN A 245 0.99 1.83 -16.64
N ILE A 246 0.67 1.79 -15.34
CA ILE A 246 1.61 1.95 -14.24
C ILE A 246 1.44 0.76 -13.31
N LEU A 247 2.55 0.11 -12.95
CA LEU A 247 2.60 -0.93 -11.93
C LEU A 247 3.60 -0.52 -10.87
N THR A 248 3.16 -0.47 -9.62
CA THR A 248 4.02 -0.26 -8.46
C THR A 248 4.05 -1.49 -7.58
N ASP A 249 5.23 -1.77 -7.05
CA ASP A 249 5.46 -2.76 -6.01
C ASP A 249 6.18 -2.02 -4.87
N HIS A 250 5.48 -1.81 -3.76
CA HIS A 250 5.95 -0.97 -2.66
C HIS A 250 6.77 -1.82 -1.68
N HIS A 251 8.09 -1.60 -1.68
CA HIS A 251 9.10 -2.29 -0.86
C HIS A 251 9.64 -1.38 0.24
N GLU A 252 10.39 -1.98 1.16
CA GLU A 252 11.28 -1.28 2.08
C GLU A 252 12.75 -1.66 1.88
N MET A 253 13.62 -0.66 1.97
CA MET A 253 15.07 -0.87 1.98
C MET A 253 15.64 -0.94 3.40
N GLY A 254 14.77 -0.92 4.41
CA GLY A 254 15.10 -0.89 5.84
C GLY A 254 14.83 0.48 6.48
N LYS A 255 14.65 0.50 7.80
CA LYS A 255 14.15 1.65 8.59
C LYS A 255 14.89 2.98 8.42
N ASN A 256 16.15 2.96 7.99
CA ASN A 256 17.00 4.16 7.83
C ASN A 256 17.34 4.48 6.38
N SER A 257 16.61 3.90 5.42
CA SER A 257 16.84 4.12 3.99
C SER A 257 15.81 5.07 3.39
N SER A 258 16.21 5.79 2.34
CA SER A 258 15.27 6.59 1.54
C SER A 258 14.38 5.69 0.67
N PHE A 259 13.26 6.24 0.20
CA PHE A 259 12.48 5.60 -0.86
C PHE A 259 13.29 5.54 -2.16
N PHE A 260 13.15 4.43 -2.87
CA PHE A 260 13.71 4.25 -4.20
C PHE A 260 12.58 4.27 -5.22
N PHE A 261 12.70 5.13 -6.22
CA PHE A 261 11.83 5.16 -7.40
C PHE A 261 12.64 4.80 -8.63
N GLN A 262 12.01 4.08 -9.57
CA GLN A 262 12.56 3.89 -10.91
C GLN A 262 12.65 5.24 -11.64
N PRO A 263 13.56 5.41 -12.61
CA PRO A 263 14.45 4.40 -13.16
C PRO A 263 15.65 4.16 -12.26
N GLY A 264 15.98 2.88 -12.08
CA GLY A 264 17.22 2.44 -11.47
C GLY A 264 18.43 2.75 -12.35
N ILE A 265 19.46 1.92 -12.28
CA ILE A 265 20.65 2.09 -13.11
C ILE A 265 20.25 1.90 -14.59
N PRO A 266 20.38 2.91 -15.48
CA PRO A 266 19.85 2.84 -16.86
C PRO A 266 20.39 1.67 -17.69
N SER A 267 21.58 1.16 -17.35
CA SER A 267 22.20 0.00 -18.02
C SER A 267 21.59 -1.35 -17.62
N ARG A 268 20.68 -1.39 -16.64
CA ARG A 268 20.01 -2.61 -16.15
C ARG A 268 18.57 -2.74 -16.67
N THR A 269 18.32 -2.27 -17.89
CA THR A 269 17.03 -2.38 -18.59
C THR A 269 17.11 -3.47 -19.67
N HIS A 270 15.99 -4.13 -19.95
CA HIS A 270 15.92 -5.08 -21.06
C HIS A 270 15.91 -4.32 -22.40
N PRO A 271 16.63 -4.74 -23.46
CA PRO A 271 16.69 -4.01 -24.74
C PRO A 271 15.35 -3.77 -25.44
N LEU A 272 14.30 -4.51 -25.08
CA LEU A 272 12.93 -4.31 -25.59
C LEU A 272 12.12 -3.28 -24.78
N THR A 273 12.67 -2.75 -23.69
CA THR A 273 12.03 -1.70 -22.90
C THR A 273 12.22 -0.38 -23.65
N PRO A 274 11.15 0.31 -24.07
CA PRO A 274 11.29 1.58 -24.77
C PRO A 274 11.95 2.65 -23.89
N ASP A 275 12.76 3.54 -24.48
CA ASP A 275 13.40 4.65 -23.76
C ASP A 275 12.38 5.53 -23.04
N LEU A 276 11.19 5.71 -23.63
CA LEU A 276 10.07 6.44 -23.05
C LEU A 276 9.67 5.91 -21.66
N ASN A 277 9.83 4.62 -21.37
CA ASN A 277 9.55 4.08 -20.04
C ASN A 277 10.50 4.67 -18.99
N GLN A 278 11.78 4.86 -19.32
CA GLN A 278 12.77 5.47 -18.41
C GLN A 278 12.51 6.96 -18.23
N GLU A 279 12.10 7.65 -19.29
CA GLU A 279 11.71 9.07 -19.23
C GLU A 279 10.50 9.28 -18.30
N LEU A 280 9.42 8.51 -18.52
CA LEU A 280 8.20 8.60 -17.72
C LEU A 280 8.44 8.23 -16.25
N THR A 281 9.16 7.14 -15.98
CA THR A 281 9.46 6.74 -14.60
C THR A 281 10.32 7.79 -13.89
N LYS A 282 11.25 8.44 -14.60
CA LYS A 282 12.09 9.50 -14.04
C LYS A 282 11.26 10.70 -13.65
N GLU A 283 10.32 11.10 -14.51
CA GLU A 283 9.40 12.20 -14.23
C GLU A 283 8.51 11.89 -13.03
N ILE A 284 7.95 10.67 -12.94
CA ILE A 284 7.16 10.22 -11.78
C ILE A 284 7.98 10.33 -10.49
N GLY A 285 9.26 9.94 -10.49
CA GLY A 285 10.12 10.04 -9.31
C GLY A 285 10.48 11.46 -8.86
N THR A 286 10.00 12.52 -9.53
CA THR A 286 10.19 13.92 -9.11
C THR A 286 9.03 14.49 -8.30
N TYR A 287 7.90 13.77 -8.24
CA TYR A 287 6.73 14.08 -7.42
C TYR A 287 6.80 13.33 -6.10
#